data_AF-A0A6F8XVP6-F1
#
_entry.id   AF-A0A6F8XVP6-F1
#
_cell.length_a   1.000
_cell.length_b   1.000
_cell.length_c   1.000
_cell.angle_alpha   90.00
_cell.angle_beta   90.00
_cell.angle_gamma   90.00
#
_symmetry.space_group_name_H-M   'P 1'
#
loop_
_entity.id
_entity.type
_entity.pdbx_description
1 polymer ?
#
loop_
_entity_poly.entity_id
_entity_poly.type
_entity_poly.pdbx_seq_one_letter_code
_entity_poly.pdbx_strand_id
1 'polypeptide(L)'
;MLMLESGQPTRLPEPSDDQVERVARKIDILLTDERTPVAVERYYDDASGYTGDIFLGLHPNEPYSIGTADLLAVALLDANPGPKAVRRLLPGGLLANHTSALLARIPLGVALWDATDDDLAWANELWSLVQTVDGVGTTIAGKIMARKRPELIPIVDGVVADQLRCERGTYWTTLRRILQDQELRARIASLQPHTPILRVLDTLMWMHWKRGGLA
;
A
#
# COMPACT_ATOMS: atom_id res chain seq x y z
N MET A 1 -3.97 17.06 23.08
CA MET A 1 -2.63 17.48 22.63
C MET A 1 -1.74 16.26 22.72
N LEU A 2 -1.67 15.45 21.65
CA LEU A 2 -0.70 14.36 21.56
C LEU A 2 0.63 15.01 21.19
N MET A 3 1.52 15.17 22.16
CA MET A 3 2.94 15.44 21.90
C MET A 3 3.46 14.23 21.12
N LEU A 4 3.95 14.44 19.89
CA LEU A 4 4.82 13.45 19.26
C LEU A 4 6.11 13.50 20.05
N GLU A 5 6.25 12.63 21.06
CA GLU A 5 7.52 12.46 21.74
C GLU A 5 8.58 12.14 20.69
N SER A 6 9.72 12.82 20.80
CA SER A 6 10.91 12.65 19.96
C SER A 6 11.61 11.32 20.24
N GLY A 7 10.86 10.22 20.17
CA GLY A 7 11.37 8.86 20.27
C GLY A 7 11.75 8.32 18.90
N GLN A 8 12.70 7.38 18.87
CA GLN A 8 12.91 6.56 17.68
C GLN A 8 11.65 5.71 17.41
N PRO A 9 11.26 5.52 16.14
CA PRO A 9 10.08 4.76 15.81
C PRO A 9 10.29 3.27 16.13
N THR A 10 9.21 2.54 16.40
CA THR A 10 9.33 1.13 16.75
C THR A 10 9.64 0.29 15.50
N ARG A 11 10.77 -0.43 15.51
CA ARG A 11 11.14 -1.35 14.44
C ARG A 11 10.06 -2.42 14.23
N LEU A 12 9.74 -2.71 12.97
CA LEU A 12 8.80 -3.77 12.61
C LEU A 12 9.40 -5.17 12.89
N PRO A 13 8.57 -6.16 13.25
CA PRO A 13 9.03 -7.53 13.38
C PRO A 13 9.49 -8.10 12.03
N GLU A 14 10.53 -8.92 12.06
CA GLU A 14 10.99 -9.67 10.90
C GLU A 14 10.16 -10.96 10.73
N PRO A 15 9.87 -11.38 9.48
CA PRO A 15 9.13 -12.60 9.21
C PRO A 15 10.02 -13.84 9.35
N SER A 16 9.40 -14.97 9.68
CA SER A 16 10.02 -16.29 9.57
C SER A 16 10.39 -16.64 8.11
N ASP A 17 11.44 -17.43 7.92
CA ASP A 17 11.84 -17.91 6.58
C ASP A 17 10.72 -18.73 5.93
N ASP A 18 10.04 -19.58 6.70
CA ASP A 18 8.87 -20.34 6.25
C ASP A 18 7.74 -19.45 5.70
N GLN A 19 7.52 -18.28 6.32
CA GLN A 19 6.56 -17.32 5.82
C GLN A 19 7.00 -16.70 4.51
N VAL A 20 8.27 -16.26 4.42
CA VAL A 20 8.83 -15.67 3.22
C VAL A 20 8.74 -16.65 2.05
N GLU A 21 9.14 -17.90 2.24
CA GLU A 21 9.07 -18.94 1.21
C GLU A 21 7.61 -19.21 0.78
N ARG A 22 6.70 -19.36 1.74
CA ARG A 22 5.27 -19.59 1.46
C ARG A 22 4.64 -18.46 0.65
N VAL A 23 4.92 -17.21 1.01
CA VAL A 23 4.38 -16.03 0.31
C VAL A 23 5.03 -15.87 -1.06
N ALA A 24 6.35 -16.06 -1.18
CA ALA A 24 7.06 -16.02 -2.46
C ALA A 24 6.49 -17.05 -3.45
N ARG A 25 6.26 -18.29 -2.99
CA ARG A 25 5.65 -19.35 -3.81
C ARG A 25 4.24 -18.98 -4.29
N LYS A 26 3.43 -18.34 -3.45
CA LYS A 26 2.11 -17.83 -3.87
C LYS A 26 2.24 -16.81 -4.99
N ILE A 27 3.14 -15.83 -4.85
CA ILE A 27 3.37 -14.79 -5.87
C ILE A 27 3.87 -15.42 -7.18
N ASP A 28 4.78 -16.40 -7.11
CA ASP A 28 5.28 -17.08 -8.30
C ASP A 28 4.19 -17.85 -9.06
N ILE A 29 3.27 -18.51 -8.33
CA ILE A 29 2.08 -19.14 -8.93
C ILE A 29 1.22 -18.09 -9.66
N LEU A 30 1.02 -16.91 -9.08
CA LEU A 30 0.26 -15.85 -9.77
C LEU A 30 0.98 -15.39 -11.04
N LEU A 31 2.30 -15.20 -10.98
CA LEU A 31 3.10 -14.74 -12.13
C LEU A 31 3.26 -15.77 -13.24
N THR A 32 2.96 -17.04 -12.98
CA THR A 32 2.99 -18.13 -13.98
C THR A 32 1.63 -18.42 -14.58
N ASP A 33 0.54 -17.87 -14.03
CA ASP A 33 -0.80 -17.99 -14.61
C ASP A 33 -0.91 -17.16 -15.90
N GLU A 34 -1.31 -17.82 -16.99
CA GLU A 34 -1.45 -17.23 -18.32
C GLU A 34 -2.46 -16.08 -18.38
N ARG A 35 -3.38 -16.00 -17.41
CA ARG A 35 -4.40 -14.94 -17.32
C ARG A 35 -3.87 -13.67 -16.66
N THR A 36 -2.73 -13.74 -15.97
CA THR A 36 -2.17 -12.61 -15.21
C THR A 36 -1.92 -11.36 -16.05
N PRO A 37 -1.26 -11.44 -17.23
CA PRO A 37 -1.05 -10.25 -18.06
C PRO A 37 -2.36 -9.55 -18.44
N VAL A 38 -3.35 -10.32 -18.91
CA VAL A 38 -4.66 -9.79 -19.31
C VAL A 38 -5.41 -9.18 -18.13
N ALA A 39 -5.32 -9.79 -16.95
CA ALA A 39 -5.97 -9.27 -15.74
C ALA A 39 -5.35 -7.96 -15.25
N VAL A 40 -4.02 -7.84 -15.31
CA VAL A 40 -3.31 -6.60 -14.95
C VAL A 40 -3.60 -5.51 -15.98
N GLU A 41 -3.49 -5.80 -17.27
CA GLU A 41 -3.83 -4.86 -18.35
C GLU A 41 -5.26 -4.34 -18.19
N ARG A 42 -6.23 -5.25 -17.98
CA ARG A 42 -7.63 -4.88 -17.76
C ARG A 42 -7.82 -3.98 -16.54
N TYR A 43 -7.03 -4.11 -15.47
CA TYR A 43 -7.19 -3.27 -14.28
C TYR A 43 -6.76 -1.81 -14.52
N TYR A 44 -5.84 -1.58 -15.45
CA TYR A 44 -5.33 -0.26 -15.80
C TYR A 44 -5.96 0.31 -17.08
N ASP A 45 -6.75 -0.47 -17.82
CA ASP A 45 -7.52 0.02 -18.97
C ASP A 45 -8.66 0.95 -18.54
N ASP A 46 -8.62 2.22 -18.95
CA ASP A 46 -9.65 3.23 -18.71
C ASP A 46 -11.06 2.79 -19.18
N ALA A 47 -11.17 1.94 -20.21
CA ALA A 47 -12.43 1.46 -20.73
C ALA A 47 -13.08 0.34 -19.87
N SER A 48 -12.31 -0.25 -18.97
CA SER A 48 -12.71 -1.44 -18.19
C SER A 48 -13.57 -1.12 -16.95
N GLY A 49 -13.65 0.16 -16.56
CA GLY A 49 -14.31 0.62 -15.34
C GLY A 49 -13.49 0.47 -14.05
N TYR A 50 -12.26 -0.03 -14.11
CA TYR A 50 -11.33 0.00 -12.98
C TYR A 50 -10.66 1.38 -12.84
N THR A 51 -10.29 1.75 -11.62
CA THR A 51 -9.78 3.08 -11.29
C THR A 51 -8.28 3.07 -10.96
N GLY A 52 -7.54 2.07 -11.46
CA GLY A 52 -6.12 1.86 -11.15
C GLY A 52 -5.26 3.07 -11.50
N ASP A 53 -5.41 3.59 -12.72
CA ASP A 53 -4.69 4.78 -13.19
C ASP A 53 -5.13 6.05 -12.44
N ILE A 54 -6.42 6.17 -12.14
CA ILE A 54 -6.97 7.31 -11.39
C ILE A 54 -6.39 7.36 -9.96
N PHE A 55 -6.19 6.21 -9.33
CA PHE A 55 -5.68 6.15 -7.96
C PHE A 55 -4.35 6.88 -7.80
N LEU A 56 -3.41 6.64 -8.73
CA LEU A 56 -2.09 7.28 -8.75
C LEU A 56 -2.13 8.67 -9.37
N GLY A 57 -2.88 8.85 -10.46
CA GLY A 57 -2.85 10.06 -11.30
C GLY A 57 -3.75 11.21 -10.82
N LEU A 58 -4.62 10.99 -9.82
CA LEU A 58 -5.54 12.05 -9.38
C LEU A 58 -4.79 13.19 -8.65
N HIS A 59 -4.94 14.41 -9.14
CA HIS A 59 -4.33 15.62 -8.56
C HIS A 59 -5.35 16.49 -7.81
N PRO A 60 -4.91 17.29 -6.82
CA PRO A 60 -3.54 17.46 -6.32
C PRO A 60 -3.10 16.31 -5.40
N ASN A 61 -1.81 15.95 -5.41
CA ASN A 61 -1.24 14.95 -4.51
C ASN A 61 0.01 15.49 -3.81
N GLU A 62 -0.20 16.40 -2.85
CA GLU A 62 0.89 17.00 -2.08
C GLU A 62 1.63 15.93 -1.25
N PRO A 63 2.97 15.81 -1.35
CA PRO A 63 3.72 14.67 -0.81
C PRO A 63 3.68 14.56 0.71
N TYR A 64 3.45 15.68 1.41
CA TYR A 64 3.49 15.78 2.87
C TYR A 64 2.15 16.20 3.48
N SER A 65 1.04 16.08 2.75
CA SER A 65 -0.28 16.41 3.26
C SER A 65 -1.33 15.46 2.70
N ILE A 66 -2.20 14.90 3.55
CA ILE A 66 -3.34 14.10 3.10
C ILE A 66 -4.43 15.08 2.62
N GLY A 67 -4.66 15.13 1.32
CA GLY A 67 -5.59 16.03 0.66
C GLY A 67 -6.93 15.39 0.30
N THR A 68 -7.77 16.14 -0.40
CA THR A 68 -9.09 15.67 -0.86
C THR A 68 -8.96 14.58 -1.93
N ALA A 69 -8.03 14.73 -2.88
CA ALA A 69 -7.72 13.71 -3.87
C ALA A 69 -7.21 12.41 -3.21
N ASP A 70 -6.42 12.53 -2.13
CA ASP A 70 -6.34 11.60 -0.98
C ASP A 70 -7.45 10.58 -0.87
N LEU A 71 -8.53 11.11 -0.31
CA LEU A 71 -9.66 10.35 0.16
C LEU A 71 -10.54 9.93 -1.02
N LEU A 72 -10.61 10.73 -2.09
CA LEU A 72 -11.34 10.38 -3.29
C LEU A 72 -10.72 9.17 -4.00
N ALA A 73 -9.40 9.15 -4.20
CA ALA A 73 -8.72 8.02 -4.81
C ALA A 73 -8.93 6.72 -4.00
N VAL A 74 -8.89 6.81 -2.66
CA VAL A 74 -9.15 5.65 -1.79
C VAL A 74 -10.62 5.20 -1.89
N ALA A 75 -11.57 6.14 -1.98
CA ALA A 75 -12.98 5.85 -2.18
C ALA A 75 -13.26 5.16 -3.53
N LEU A 76 -12.54 5.56 -4.59
CA LEU A 76 -12.63 4.93 -5.91
C LEU A 76 -12.11 3.48 -5.93
N LEU A 77 -11.28 3.09 -4.95
CA LEU A 77 -10.90 1.70 -4.72
C LEU A 77 -11.88 0.96 -3.77
N ASP A 78 -13.17 1.32 -3.78
CA ASP A 78 -14.21 0.72 -2.92
C ASP A 78 -13.91 0.76 -1.41
N ALA A 79 -13.18 1.77 -0.95
CA ALA A 79 -12.87 1.96 0.47
C ALA A 79 -13.28 3.37 0.93
N ASN A 80 -14.47 3.52 1.51
CA ASN A 80 -14.98 4.83 1.91
C ASN A 80 -14.34 5.33 3.23
N PRO A 81 -13.54 6.42 3.23
CA PRO A 81 -12.93 6.94 4.45
C PRO A 81 -13.91 7.64 5.41
N GLY A 82 -15.09 8.02 4.92
CA GLY A 82 -16.14 8.66 5.70
C GLY A 82 -15.85 10.10 6.17
N PRO A 83 -16.84 10.79 6.74
CA PRO A 83 -16.73 12.20 7.11
C PRO A 83 -15.74 12.48 8.25
N LYS A 84 -15.43 11.49 9.09
CA LYS A 84 -14.46 11.64 10.18
C LYS A 84 -13.03 11.74 9.66
N ALA A 85 -12.68 10.96 8.63
CA ALA A 85 -11.41 11.10 7.92
C ALA A 85 -11.27 12.49 7.30
N VAL A 86 -12.31 12.96 6.61
CA VAL A 86 -12.36 14.31 6.01
C VAL A 86 -12.08 15.38 7.07
N ARG A 87 -12.76 15.35 8.21
CA ARG A 87 -12.60 16.37 9.27
C ARG A 87 -11.26 16.31 10.00
N ARG A 88 -10.63 15.13 10.09
CA ARG A 88 -9.42 14.95 10.90
C ARG A 88 -8.12 15.00 10.11
N LEU A 89 -8.10 14.49 8.87
CA LEU A 89 -6.88 14.29 8.08
C LEU A 89 -6.59 15.42 7.10
N LEU A 90 -7.63 16.06 6.55
CA LEU A 90 -7.46 17.15 5.59
C LEU A 90 -6.83 18.40 6.23
N PRO A 91 -6.20 19.29 5.44
CA PRO A 91 -5.66 20.55 5.94
C PRO A 91 -6.63 21.31 6.85
N GLY A 92 -6.16 21.73 8.02
CA GLY A 92 -6.97 22.35 9.08
C GLY A 92 -7.66 21.37 10.04
N GLY A 93 -7.62 20.07 9.74
CA GLY A 93 -8.09 19.00 10.61
C GLY A 93 -7.15 18.71 11.79
N LEU A 94 -7.69 18.10 12.85
CA LEU A 94 -6.99 17.85 14.12
C LEU A 94 -5.68 17.06 13.97
N LEU A 95 -5.58 16.15 13.00
CA LEU A 95 -4.40 15.30 12.78
C LEU A 95 -3.54 15.76 11.60
N ALA A 96 -3.94 16.80 10.87
CA ALA A 96 -3.28 17.20 9.63
C ALA A 96 -1.79 17.54 9.81
N ASN A 97 -1.46 18.26 10.89
CA ASN A 97 -0.06 18.62 11.20
C ASN A 97 0.74 17.40 11.65
N HIS A 98 0.14 16.48 12.42
CA HIS A 98 0.79 15.26 12.89
C HIS A 98 1.08 14.30 11.74
N THR A 99 0.11 14.08 10.84
CA THR A 99 0.32 13.24 9.65
C THR A 99 1.32 13.88 8.69
N SER A 100 1.31 15.20 8.54
CA SER A 100 2.31 15.91 7.74
C SER A 100 3.73 15.76 8.30
N ALA A 101 3.90 15.93 9.62
CA ALA A 101 5.19 15.74 10.28
C ALA A 101 5.72 14.31 10.11
N LEU A 102 4.87 13.29 10.21
CA LEU A 102 5.25 11.89 9.97
C LEU A 102 5.54 11.62 8.49
N LEU A 103 4.73 12.14 7.56
CA LEU A 103 5.01 12.03 6.12
C LEU A 103 6.38 12.62 5.77
N ALA A 104 6.78 13.73 6.39
CA ALA A 104 8.10 14.32 6.17
C ALA A 104 9.27 13.45 6.66
N ARG A 105 9.02 12.46 7.52
CA ARG A 105 10.02 11.47 7.97
C ARG A 105 10.14 10.27 7.03
N ILE A 106 9.16 10.06 6.15
CA ILE A 106 9.13 8.92 5.23
C ILE A 106 9.64 9.38 3.85
N PRO A 107 10.70 8.77 3.32
CA PRO A 107 11.32 9.21 2.08
C PRO A 107 10.38 9.11 0.87
N LEU A 108 10.60 9.95 -0.14
CA LEU A 108 9.90 9.90 -1.42
C LEU A 108 10.66 9.00 -2.39
N GLY A 109 9.94 8.20 -3.18
CA GLY A 109 10.51 7.40 -4.27
C GLY A 109 11.44 6.26 -3.84
N VAL A 110 11.57 5.97 -2.55
CA VAL A 110 12.30 4.80 -2.06
C VAL A 110 11.42 3.57 -2.21
N ALA A 111 11.94 2.56 -2.91
CA ALA A 111 11.25 1.30 -3.07
C ALA A 111 11.30 0.46 -1.78
N LEU A 112 10.28 -0.37 -1.55
CA LEU A 112 10.18 -1.20 -0.35
C LEU A 112 11.41 -2.08 -0.09
N TRP A 113 12.03 -2.61 -1.14
CA TRP A 113 13.24 -3.44 -1.04
C TRP A 113 14.51 -2.62 -0.74
N ASP A 114 14.52 -1.31 -0.99
CA ASP A 114 15.64 -0.43 -0.65
C ASP A 114 15.42 0.29 0.70
N ALA A 115 14.25 0.13 1.31
CA ALA A 115 13.85 0.81 2.52
C ALA A 115 14.61 0.33 3.76
N THR A 116 15.07 1.29 4.56
CA THR A 116 15.66 1.03 5.87
C THR A 116 14.61 0.60 6.90
N ASP A 117 15.06 0.07 8.04
CA ASP A 117 14.16 -0.24 9.15
C ASP A 117 13.48 1.02 9.70
N ASP A 118 14.18 2.16 9.71
CA ASP A 118 13.64 3.45 10.15
C ASP A 118 12.55 3.96 9.19
N ASP A 119 12.73 3.80 7.87
CA ASP A 119 11.71 4.19 6.88
C ASP A 119 10.39 3.45 7.12
N LEU A 120 10.47 2.14 7.36
CA LEU A 120 9.31 1.31 7.66
C LEU A 120 8.71 1.61 9.03
N ALA A 121 9.54 1.90 10.02
CA ALA A 121 9.10 2.24 11.35
C ALA A 121 8.33 3.58 11.35
N TRP A 122 8.83 4.62 10.67
CA TRP A 122 8.10 5.88 10.50
C TRP A 122 6.79 5.72 9.72
N ALA A 123 6.80 4.87 8.68
CA ALA A 123 5.59 4.50 7.98
C ALA A 123 4.56 3.82 8.91
N ASN A 124 5.01 2.93 9.80
CA ASN A 124 4.12 2.25 10.74
C ASN A 124 3.55 3.19 11.81
N GLU A 125 4.31 4.21 12.24
CA GLU A 125 3.81 5.28 13.11
C GLU A 125 2.70 6.09 12.42
N LEU A 126 2.90 6.47 11.15
CA LEU A 126 1.87 7.14 10.36
C LEU A 126 0.63 6.25 10.20
N TRP A 127 0.81 4.97 9.87
CA TRP A 127 -0.27 4.02 9.70
C TRP A 127 -1.09 3.85 10.98
N SER A 128 -0.41 3.75 12.13
CA SER A 128 -1.03 3.66 13.44
C SER A 128 -1.79 4.93 13.80
N LEU A 129 -1.22 6.12 13.55
CA LEU A 129 -1.89 7.39 13.77
C LEU A 129 -3.16 7.51 12.93
N VAL A 130 -3.10 7.18 11.64
CA VAL A 130 -4.25 7.27 10.73
C VAL A 130 -5.39 6.35 11.16
N GLN A 131 -5.08 5.17 11.68
CA GLN A 131 -6.07 4.22 12.21
C GLN A 131 -6.77 4.68 13.50
N THR A 132 -6.26 5.70 14.19
CA THR A 132 -6.97 6.30 15.35
C THR A 132 -8.22 7.10 14.94
N VAL A 133 -8.38 7.37 13.64
CA VAL A 133 -9.59 8.00 13.11
C VAL A 133 -10.70 6.97 13.03
N ASP A 134 -11.77 7.21 13.77
CA ASP A 134 -12.94 6.34 13.73
C ASP A 134 -13.51 6.21 12.30
N GLY A 135 -13.75 4.97 11.87
CA GLY A 135 -14.11 4.61 10.50
C GLY A 135 -12.93 4.36 9.56
N VAL A 136 -11.69 4.65 9.96
CA VAL A 136 -10.48 4.39 9.16
C VAL A 136 -9.78 3.14 9.68
N GLY A 137 -10.16 1.99 9.11
CA GLY A 137 -9.51 0.70 9.41
C GLY A 137 -8.19 0.49 8.66
N THR A 138 -7.58 -0.68 8.87
CA THR A 138 -6.33 -1.13 8.25
C THR A 138 -6.28 -0.90 6.74
N THR A 139 -7.35 -1.28 6.03
CA THR A 139 -7.46 -1.15 4.56
C THR A 139 -7.45 0.30 4.09
N ILE A 140 -8.21 1.19 4.75
CA ILE A 140 -8.31 2.60 4.35
C ILE A 140 -6.98 3.31 4.64
N ALA A 141 -6.41 3.08 5.82
CA ALA A 141 -5.11 3.63 6.20
C ALA A 141 -4.01 3.16 5.24
N GLY A 142 -4.00 1.86 4.90
CA GLY A 142 -3.06 1.27 3.95
C GLY A 142 -3.18 1.89 2.55
N LYS A 143 -4.39 2.08 2.03
CA LYS A 143 -4.61 2.73 0.72
C LYS A 143 -4.20 4.21 0.71
N ILE A 144 -4.48 4.97 1.78
CA ILE A 144 -4.01 6.36 1.90
C ILE A 144 -2.47 6.41 1.83
N MET A 145 -1.81 5.52 2.56
CA MET A 145 -0.35 5.47 2.59
C MET A 145 0.28 4.97 1.29
N ALA A 146 -0.31 3.94 0.68
CA ALA A 146 0.08 3.43 -0.63
C ALA A 146 -0.04 4.51 -1.71
N ARG A 147 -0.98 5.44 -1.58
CA ARG A 147 -1.06 6.60 -2.48
C ARG A 147 0.06 7.62 -2.23
N LYS A 148 0.41 7.86 -0.96
CA LYS A 148 1.45 8.81 -0.59
C LYS A 148 2.86 8.32 -0.88
N ARG A 149 3.08 7.02 -0.80
CA ARG A 149 4.39 6.39 -0.97
C ARG A 149 4.25 5.14 -1.85
N PRO A 150 3.97 5.32 -3.16
CA PRO A 150 3.57 4.22 -4.01
C PRO A 150 4.62 3.11 -4.20
N GLU A 151 5.88 3.44 -4.04
CA GLU A 151 7.03 2.56 -4.20
C GLU A 151 7.37 1.82 -2.89
N LEU A 152 6.92 2.36 -1.75
CA LEU A 152 7.29 1.90 -0.41
C LEU A 152 6.19 1.10 0.28
N ILE A 153 4.94 1.57 0.21
CA ILE A 153 3.85 1.01 1.04
C ILE A 153 2.96 0.12 0.19
N PRO A 154 2.95 -1.21 0.41
CA PRO A 154 2.04 -2.11 -0.28
C PRO A 154 0.60 -1.92 0.23
N ILE A 155 -0.39 -2.17 -0.63
CA ILE A 155 -1.79 -2.16 -0.20
C ILE A 155 -2.05 -3.44 0.61
N VAL A 156 -2.52 -3.25 1.84
CA VAL A 156 -3.05 -4.34 2.67
C VAL A 156 -4.57 -4.28 2.58
N ASP A 157 -5.17 -5.18 1.82
CA ASP A 157 -6.61 -5.41 1.83
C ASP A 157 -6.96 -6.76 2.47
N GLY A 158 -8.22 -6.94 2.88
CA GLY A 158 -8.65 -8.16 3.57
C GLY A 158 -8.53 -9.42 2.71
N VAL A 159 -8.77 -9.34 1.41
CA VAL A 159 -8.65 -10.47 0.48
C VAL A 159 -7.20 -10.93 0.39
N VAL A 160 -6.27 -9.99 0.21
CA VAL A 160 -4.83 -10.28 0.15
C VAL A 160 -4.30 -10.76 1.50
N ALA A 161 -4.72 -10.14 2.60
CA ALA A 161 -4.33 -10.54 3.95
C ALA A 161 -4.77 -11.99 4.27
N ASP A 162 -6.00 -12.37 3.92
CA ASP A 162 -6.54 -13.71 4.12
C ASP A 162 -5.79 -14.80 3.33
N GLN A 163 -5.22 -14.42 2.20
CA GLN A 163 -4.48 -15.32 1.31
C GLN A 163 -3.02 -15.47 1.71
N LEU A 164 -2.36 -14.38 2.10
CA LEU A 164 -0.95 -14.40 2.49
C LEU A 164 -0.75 -14.92 3.91
N ARG A 165 -1.69 -14.60 4.83
CA ARG A 165 -1.67 -15.03 6.24
C ARG A 165 -0.33 -14.74 6.91
N CYS A 166 0.18 -13.53 6.70
CA CYS A 166 1.40 -13.08 7.37
C CYS A 166 1.15 -12.97 8.88
N GLU A 167 2.17 -13.30 9.67
CA GLU A 167 2.24 -13.03 11.09
C GLU A 167 1.99 -11.53 11.36
N ARG A 168 1.38 -11.22 12.50
CA ARG A 168 0.97 -9.84 12.84
C ARG A 168 2.17 -8.88 12.74
N GLY A 169 2.02 -7.82 11.95
CA GLY A 169 3.02 -6.75 11.79
C GLY A 169 4.16 -7.07 10.82
N THR A 170 4.21 -8.28 10.24
CA THR A 170 5.32 -8.71 9.37
C THR A 170 5.04 -8.54 7.88
N TYR A 171 3.87 -8.02 7.49
CA TYR A 171 3.46 -7.98 6.08
C TYR A 171 4.45 -7.17 5.21
N TRP A 172 4.81 -5.95 5.62
CA TRP A 172 5.75 -5.11 4.88
C TRP A 172 7.16 -5.73 4.83
N THR A 173 7.66 -6.25 5.96
CA THR A 173 8.98 -6.88 6.03
C THR A 173 9.05 -8.19 5.23
N THR A 174 7.94 -8.93 5.13
CA THR A 174 7.81 -10.10 4.25
C THR A 174 7.95 -9.71 2.79
N LEU A 175 7.16 -8.73 2.33
CA LEU A 175 7.26 -8.28 0.93
C LEU A 175 8.61 -7.62 0.64
N ARG A 176 9.20 -6.89 1.61
CA ARG A 176 10.57 -6.36 1.49
C ARG A 176 11.58 -7.47 1.21
N ARG A 177 11.55 -8.58 1.97
CA ARG A 177 12.48 -9.71 1.77
C ARG A 177 12.27 -10.39 0.42
N ILE A 178 11.01 -10.59 0.02
CA ILE A 178 10.68 -11.23 -1.26
C ILE A 178 11.14 -10.38 -2.44
N LEU A 179 10.93 -9.07 -2.38
CA LEU A 179 11.28 -8.15 -3.46
C LEU A 179 12.77 -7.74 -3.50
N GLN A 180 13.61 -8.35 -2.66
CA GLN A 180 15.06 -8.33 -2.89
C GLN A 180 15.45 -9.11 -4.15
N ASP A 181 14.62 -10.08 -4.57
CA ASP A 181 14.81 -10.83 -5.80
C ASP A 181 14.60 -9.93 -7.02
N GLN A 182 15.69 -9.63 -7.72
CA GLN A 182 15.68 -8.78 -8.91
C GLN A 182 14.94 -9.42 -10.10
N GLU A 183 14.99 -10.73 -10.27
CA GLU A 183 14.31 -11.43 -11.36
C GLU A 183 12.79 -11.39 -11.14
N LEU A 184 12.36 -11.63 -9.90
CA LEU A 184 10.95 -11.48 -9.52
C LEU A 184 10.45 -10.06 -9.80
N ARG A 185 11.22 -9.03 -9.42
CA ARG A 185 10.89 -7.64 -9.73
C ARG A 185 10.75 -7.38 -11.23
N ALA A 186 11.67 -7.92 -12.04
CA ALA A 186 11.62 -7.77 -13.49
C ALA A 186 10.36 -8.41 -14.10
N ARG A 187 9.96 -9.58 -13.61
CA ARG A 187 8.72 -10.27 -14.02
C ARG A 187 7.46 -9.50 -13.63
N ILE A 188 7.44 -8.86 -12.46
CA ILE A 188 6.31 -8.01 -12.05
C ILE A 188 6.27 -6.74 -12.92
N ALA A 189 7.42 -6.07 -13.08
CA ALA A 189 7.51 -4.82 -13.83
C ALA A 189 7.12 -4.98 -15.31
N SER A 190 7.40 -6.13 -15.93
CA SER A 190 7.05 -6.37 -17.33
C SER A 190 5.53 -6.44 -17.59
N LEU A 191 4.72 -6.68 -16.56
CA LEU A 191 3.25 -6.67 -16.68
C LEU A 191 2.69 -5.27 -16.87
N GLN A 192 3.36 -4.24 -16.32
CA GLN A 192 2.97 -2.83 -16.50
C GLN A 192 4.17 -1.89 -16.26
N PRO A 193 5.00 -1.62 -17.29
CA PRO A 193 6.32 -0.98 -17.14
C PRO A 193 6.36 0.43 -16.55
N HIS A 194 5.26 1.17 -16.62
CA HIS A 194 5.18 2.56 -16.13
C HIS A 194 4.50 2.69 -14.77
N THR A 195 4.15 1.57 -14.15
CA THR A 195 3.47 1.52 -12.86
C THR A 195 4.43 1.04 -11.77
N PRO A 196 4.42 1.63 -10.56
CA PRO A 196 5.25 1.15 -9.46
C PRO A 196 5.06 -0.35 -9.22
N ILE A 197 6.15 -1.09 -9.06
CA ILE A 197 6.14 -2.56 -8.91
C ILE A 197 5.16 -3.03 -7.81
N LEU A 198 5.10 -2.32 -6.68
CA LEU A 198 4.15 -2.65 -5.62
C LEU A 198 2.69 -2.52 -6.07
N ARG A 199 2.36 -1.53 -6.90
CA ARG A 199 1.00 -1.37 -7.42
C ARG A 199 0.64 -2.48 -8.40
N VAL A 200 1.58 -2.90 -9.24
CA VAL A 200 1.39 -4.07 -10.11
C VAL A 200 1.20 -5.35 -9.28
N LEU A 201 2.01 -5.54 -8.24
CA LEU A 201 1.89 -6.67 -7.31
C LEU A 201 0.55 -6.65 -6.55
N ASP A 202 0.13 -5.50 -6.03
CA ASP A 202 -1.17 -5.36 -5.36
C ASP A 202 -2.32 -5.71 -6.32
N THR A 203 -2.27 -5.20 -7.55
CA THR A 203 -3.26 -5.47 -8.60
C THR A 203 -3.33 -6.95 -8.93
N LEU A 204 -2.20 -7.61 -9.21
CA LEU A 204 -2.21 -9.02 -9.63
C LEU A 204 -2.71 -9.91 -8.48
N MET A 205 -2.29 -9.66 -7.23
CA MET A 205 -2.79 -10.41 -6.06
C MET A 205 -4.30 -10.23 -5.89
N TRP A 206 -4.79 -8.99 -5.98
CA TRP A 206 -6.21 -8.71 -5.81
C TRP A 206 -7.07 -9.29 -6.94
N MET A 207 -6.63 -9.16 -8.20
CA MET A 207 -7.35 -9.69 -9.36
C MET A 207 -7.47 -11.22 -9.33
N HIS A 208 -6.48 -11.92 -8.78
CA HIS A 208 -6.54 -13.38 -8.62
C HIS A 208 -7.47 -13.83 -7.50
N TRP A 209 -7.47 -13.11 -6.38
CA TRP A 209 -8.09 -13.60 -5.15
C TRP A 209 -9.46 -12.99 -4.84
N LYS A 210 -9.84 -11.90 -5.52
CA LYS A 210 -11.20 -11.41 -5.43
C LYS A 210 -12.19 -12.45 -5.96
N ARG A 211 -13.39 -12.48 -5.39
CA ARG A 211 -14.46 -13.37 -5.88
C ARG A 211 -14.76 -13.08 -7.35
N GLY A 212 -14.73 -14.11 -8.19
CA GLY A 212 -14.92 -13.98 -9.65
C GLY A 212 -13.74 -13.35 -10.39
N GLY A 213 -12.54 -13.31 -9.78
CA GLY A 213 -11.42 -12.49 -10.23
C GLY A 213 -10.82 -12.83 -11.60
N LEU A 214 -10.77 -14.12 -11.95
CA LEU A 214 -10.27 -14.62 -13.24
C LEU A 214 -11.22 -15.67 -13.86
N ALA A 215 -12.49 -15.63 -13.46
CA ALA A 215 -13.54 -16.47 -14.03
C ALA A 215 -14.13 -15.83 -15.29
#